data_AF-A0A7J3LXX1-F1
#
_entry.id   AF-A0A7J3LXX1-F1
#
_cell.length_a   1.000
_cell.length_b   1.000
_cell.length_c   1.000
_cell.angle_alpha   90.00
_cell.angle_beta   90.00
_cell.angle_gamma   90.00
#
_symmetry.space_group_name_H-M   'P 1'
#
loop_
_entity.id
_entity.type
_entity.pdbx_description
1 polymer ?
#
loop_
_entity_poly.entity_id
_entity_poly.type
_entity_poly.pdbx_seq_one_letter_code
_entity_poly.pdbx_strand_id
1 'polypeptide(L)'
;MNTIGLVYDKLTSDEEEIILEAERRGFQLRYLFVKTPVESYLPESKLVDLPVVFNRCESKSRALEAGRIIEGRGIPVVNPFKVEYLCADKVETIKLWFKNGVDTPRWVYIPFTSSDGFQEDEIEGIADEIEKLGYPLVVKPTMGSWGRGVVKVECRDELIGILREARPSSVNPTGFFAQEYIEKPGFDLRILVGLRPDSCIKVLCGIARISPSPEEFRTNTHLGGIPLGLKLNENDRLVNEAERAGDIILNGCRWGIVALDAMPDAKGIDYSIVYEYVTECSILFQQVRRIVEENRQRRYRVWKNILEEAFSRYKSSEIYMRMEGILHEILESCKIKWHEANSRFDYAVNTRNASGFNPATFYIDIAEDLAR
;
A
#
# COMPACT_ATOMS: atom_id res chain seq x y z
N MET A 1 -12.99 25.70 -17.30
CA MET A 1 -12.08 25.11 -16.30
C MET A 1 -12.56 23.71 -16.04
N ASN A 2 -11.71 22.71 -16.26
CA ASN A 2 -12.11 21.32 -16.06
C ASN A 2 -12.23 21.07 -14.56
N THR A 3 -13.40 20.59 -14.12
CA THR A 3 -13.67 20.29 -12.73
C THR A 3 -13.40 18.80 -12.50
N ILE A 4 -12.51 18.46 -11.59
CA ILE A 4 -12.24 17.07 -11.20
C ILE A 4 -13.08 16.72 -9.99
N GLY A 5 -13.70 15.53 -9.98
CA GLY A 5 -14.33 15.02 -8.77
C GLY A 5 -13.29 14.47 -7.79
N LEU A 6 -13.45 14.74 -6.50
CA LEU A 6 -12.69 14.09 -5.44
C LEU A 6 -13.66 13.41 -4.48
N VAL A 7 -13.74 12.08 -4.53
CA VAL A 7 -14.57 11.30 -3.60
C VAL A 7 -13.74 10.82 -2.42
N TYR A 8 -14.22 11.12 -1.21
CA TYR A 8 -13.49 10.89 0.04
C TYR A 8 -14.44 10.73 1.23
N ASP A 9 -13.94 10.10 2.29
CA ASP A 9 -14.60 9.94 3.58
C ASP A 9 -13.80 10.57 4.74
N LYS A 10 -12.56 10.95 4.49
CA LYS A 10 -11.67 11.69 5.37
C LYS A 10 -10.66 12.45 4.51
N LEU A 11 -10.44 13.73 4.80
CA LEU A 11 -9.35 14.48 4.19
C LEU A 11 -8.09 14.25 5.03
N THR A 12 -7.08 13.63 4.42
CA THR A 12 -5.76 13.48 5.02
C THR A 12 -4.76 14.40 4.32
N SER A 13 -3.48 14.36 4.73
CA SER A 13 -2.41 15.06 4.01
C SER A 13 -2.27 14.61 2.55
N ASP A 14 -2.66 13.36 2.23
CA ASP A 14 -2.62 12.84 0.86
C ASP A 14 -3.62 13.56 -0.04
N GLU A 15 -4.88 13.66 0.40
CA GLU A 15 -5.91 14.38 -0.34
C GLU A 15 -5.58 15.88 -0.43
N GLU A 16 -4.96 16.44 0.61
CA GLU A 16 -4.49 17.84 0.58
C GLU A 16 -3.41 18.07 -0.49
N GLU A 17 -2.49 17.12 -0.73
CA GLU A 17 -1.53 17.21 -1.85
C GLU A 17 -2.23 17.22 -3.22
N ILE A 18 -3.31 16.46 -3.39
CA ILE A 18 -4.13 16.50 -4.63
C ILE A 18 -4.79 17.88 -4.77
N ILE A 19 -5.34 18.42 -3.68
CA ILE A 19 -5.96 19.75 -3.66
C ILE A 19 -4.95 20.83 -4.06
N LEU A 20 -3.77 20.82 -3.45
CA LEU A 20 -2.72 21.80 -3.75
C LEU A 20 -2.22 21.69 -5.18
N GLU A 21 -2.03 20.48 -5.70
CA GLU A 21 -1.57 20.27 -7.08
C GLU A 21 -2.65 20.66 -8.11
N ALA A 22 -3.93 20.35 -7.84
CA ALA A 22 -5.05 20.81 -8.66
C ALA A 22 -5.14 22.34 -8.69
N GLU A 23 -5.07 23.01 -7.53
CA GLU A 23 -5.03 24.47 -7.40
C GLU A 23 -3.87 25.06 -8.22
N ARG A 24 -2.66 24.49 -8.09
CA ARG A 24 -1.46 24.92 -8.81
C ARG A 24 -1.59 24.79 -10.33
N ARG A 25 -2.29 23.76 -10.81
CA ARG A 25 -2.52 23.47 -12.23
C ARG A 25 -3.79 24.12 -12.78
N GLY A 26 -4.52 24.89 -11.96
CA GLY A 26 -5.72 25.62 -12.39
C GLY A 26 -6.99 24.75 -12.53
N PHE A 27 -6.99 23.55 -11.94
CA PHE A 27 -8.17 22.69 -11.88
C PHE A 27 -9.07 23.08 -10.70
N GLN A 28 -10.38 22.97 -10.90
CA GLN A 28 -11.35 23.07 -9.81
C GLN A 28 -11.65 21.67 -9.27
N LEU A 29 -11.85 21.55 -7.96
CA LEU A 29 -12.25 20.30 -7.32
C LEU A 29 -13.72 20.35 -6.89
N ARG A 30 -14.47 19.33 -7.29
CA ARG A 30 -15.78 19.03 -6.74
C ARG A 30 -15.65 17.96 -5.65
N TYR A 31 -15.87 18.38 -4.42
CA TYR A 31 -15.81 17.51 -3.25
C TYR A 31 -17.05 16.62 -3.15
N LEU A 32 -16.84 15.30 -3.13
CA LEU A 32 -17.87 14.27 -3.02
C LEU A 32 -17.66 13.51 -1.70
N PHE A 33 -18.21 14.04 -0.62
CA PHE A 33 -18.07 13.43 0.71
C PHE A 33 -19.05 12.26 0.91
N VAL A 34 -18.54 11.09 1.29
CA VAL A 34 -19.33 9.83 1.30
C VAL A 34 -19.40 9.11 2.64
N LYS A 35 -19.03 9.77 3.74
CA LYS A 35 -19.10 9.16 5.09
C LYS A 35 -20.48 9.30 5.74
N THR A 36 -21.28 10.28 5.34
CA THR A 36 -22.59 10.56 5.93
C THR A 36 -23.69 9.90 5.10
N PRO A 37 -24.69 9.23 5.73
CA PRO A 37 -25.83 8.71 5.01
C PRO A 37 -26.63 9.85 4.38
N VAL A 38 -27.05 9.67 3.13
CA VAL A 38 -27.90 10.58 2.37
C VAL A 38 -28.90 9.76 1.56
N GLU A 39 -30.08 10.31 1.28
CA GLU A 39 -31.20 9.63 0.62
C GLU A 39 -30.81 9.01 -0.75
N SER A 40 -29.94 9.71 -1.50
CA SER A 40 -29.28 9.17 -2.68
C SER A 40 -27.77 9.27 -2.52
N TYR A 41 -27.10 8.15 -2.26
CA TYR A 41 -25.64 8.10 -2.20
C TYR A 41 -25.04 8.48 -3.56
N LEU A 42 -24.18 9.52 -3.59
CA LEU A 42 -23.62 10.09 -4.82
C LEU A 42 -24.69 10.36 -5.90
N PRO A 43 -25.57 11.36 -5.70
CA PRO A 43 -26.65 11.64 -6.64
C PRO A 43 -26.09 12.15 -7.97
N GLU A 44 -26.80 11.90 -9.06
CA GLU A 44 -26.37 12.24 -10.43
C GLU A 44 -26.03 13.72 -10.57
N SER A 45 -26.82 14.61 -9.94
CA SER A 45 -26.59 16.06 -9.92
C SER A 45 -25.21 16.48 -9.39
N LYS A 46 -24.57 15.65 -8.56
CA LYS A 46 -23.20 15.90 -8.06
C LYS A 46 -22.12 15.42 -9.02
N LEU A 47 -22.45 14.51 -9.93
CA LEU A 47 -21.52 13.86 -10.84
C LEU A 47 -21.53 14.46 -12.26
N VAL A 48 -22.48 15.34 -12.57
CA VAL A 48 -22.64 16.00 -13.87
C VAL A 48 -21.35 16.72 -14.31
N ASP A 49 -20.98 16.58 -15.58
CA ASP A 49 -19.84 17.26 -16.22
C ASP A 49 -18.49 17.01 -15.54
N LEU A 50 -18.31 15.85 -14.88
CA LEU A 50 -17.01 15.42 -14.38
C LEU A 50 -16.31 14.55 -15.42
N PRO A 51 -15.18 14.98 -16.00
CA PRO A 51 -14.40 14.16 -16.94
C PRO A 51 -13.68 13.01 -16.22
N VAL A 52 -13.42 13.16 -14.92
CA VAL A 52 -12.77 12.15 -14.09
C VAL A 52 -13.07 12.40 -12.60
N VAL A 53 -13.10 11.32 -11.82
CA VAL A 53 -13.20 11.35 -10.36
C VAL A 53 -12.03 10.59 -9.73
N PHE A 54 -11.34 11.22 -8.78
CA PHE A 54 -10.34 10.55 -7.95
C PHE A 54 -11.01 9.92 -6.73
N ASN A 55 -10.84 8.61 -6.58
CA ASN A 55 -11.33 7.85 -5.45
C ASN A 55 -10.28 7.74 -4.36
N ARG A 56 -10.50 8.47 -3.26
CA ARG A 56 -9.59 8.60 -2.13
C ARG A 56 -10.27 8.23 -0.82
N CYS A 57 -11.28 7.36 -0.88
CA CYS A 57 -11.92 6.84 0.33
C CYS A 57 -10.94 5.98 1.15
N GLU A 58 -10.89 6.22 2.45
CA GLU A 58 -10.10 5.43 3.40
C GLU A 58 -10.73 4.05 3.66
N SER A 59 -12.06 4.00 3.71
CA SER A 59 -12.79 2.74 3.83
C SER A 59 -12.88 2.02 2.48
N LYS A 60 -12.36 0.78 2.44
CA LYS A 60 -12.47 -0.11 1.27
C LYS A 60 -13.92 -0.29 0.79
N SER A 61 -14.89 -0.46 1.69
CA SER A 61 -16.29 -0.63 1.29
C SER A 61 -16.89 0.63 0.66
N ARG A 62 -16.58 1.82 1.18
CA ARG A 62 -16.98 3.09 0.56
C ARG A 62 -16.25 3.33 -0.76
N ALA A 63 -14.97 2.99 -0.85
CA ALA A 63 -14.21 3.09 -2.09
C ALA A 63 -14.82 2.23 -3.19
N LEU A 64 -15.15 0.98 -2.89
CA LEU A 64 -15.80 0.04 -3.81
C LEU A 64 -17.18 0.54 -4.25
N GLU A 65 -18.02 0.98 -3.32
CA GLU A 65 -19.37 1.44 -3.64
C GLU A 65 -19.35 2.74 -4.44
N ALA A 66 -18.49 3.70 -4.07
CA ALA A 66 -18.30 4.93 -4.84
C ALA A 66 -17.80 4.64 -6.26
N GLY A 67 -16.77 3.80 -6.40
CA GLY A 67 -16.23 3.40 -7.70
C GLY A 67 -17.29 2.76 -8.60
N ARG A 68 -18.04 1.79 -8.07
CA ARG A 68 -19.14 1.10 -8.77
C ARG A 68 -20.19 2.09 -9.28
N ILE A 69 -20.64 3.00 -8.43
CA ILE A 69 -21.70 3.96 -8.74
C ILE A 69 -21.25 5.00 -9.77
N ILE A 70 -20.02 5.50 -9.64
CA ILE A 70 -19.49 6.56 -10.53
C ILE A 70 -19.18 5.96 -11.90
N GLU A 71 -18.47 4.84 -11.97
CA GLU A 71 -18.17 4.17 -13.24
C GLU A 71 -19.42 3.61 -13.92
N GLY A 72 -20.41 3.14 -13.15
CA GLY A 72 -21.71 2.72 -13.68
C GLY A 72 -22.47 3.83 -14.42
N ARG A 73 -22.10 5.09 -14.20
CA ARG A 73 -22.62 6.26 -14.94
C ARG A 73 -21.71 6.68 -16.09
N GLY A 74 -20.72 5.87 -16.44
CA GLY A 74 -19.78 6.14 -17.54
C GLY A 74 -18.72 7.18 -17.21
N ILE A 75 -18.57 7.58 -15.94
CA ILE A 75 -17.58 8.58 -15.53
C ILE A 75 -16.27 7.87 -15.17
N PRO A 76 -15.13 8.24 -15.78
CA PRO A 76 -13.82 7.70 -15.43
C PRO A 76 -13.48 7.88 -13.95
N VAL A 77 -12.96 6.82 -13.31
CA VAL A 77 -12.49 6.86 -11.91
C VAL A 77 -11.01 6.50 -11.85
N VAL A 78 -10.25 7.21 -11.00
CA VAL A 78 -8.89 6.83 -10.61
C VAL A 78 -8.92 6.35 -9.16
N ASN A 79 -8.75 5.07 -8.86
CA ASN A 79 -8.55 3.94 -9.79
C ASN A 79 -9.87 3.37 -10.34
N PRO A 80 -9.83 2.69 -11.51
CA PRO A 80 -11.00 1.98 -12.03
C PRO A 80 -11.54 0.95 -11.02
N PHE A 81 -12.86 0.70 -11.02
CA PHE A 81 -13.51 -0.17 -10.01
C PHE A 81 -12.88 -1.57 -9.96
N LYS A 82 -12.53 -2.14 -11.11
CA LYS A 82 -11.88 -3.46 -11.15
C LYS A 82 -10.53 -3.50 -10.41
N VAL A 83 -9.78 -2.39 -10.45
CA VAL A 83 -8.49 -2.27 -9.76
C VAL A 83 -8.73 -2.09 -8.26
N GLU A 84 -9.70 -1.25 -7.90
CA GLU A 84 -10.13 -1.09 -6.50
C GLU A 84 -10.59 -2.42 -5.90
N TYR A 85 -11.39 -3.19 -6.63
CA TYR A 85 -11.87 -4.51 -6.25
C TYR A 85 -10.72 -5.51 -6.04
N LEU A 86 -9.78 -5.55 -6.99
CA LEU A 86 -8.61 -6.42 -6.90
C LEU A 86 -7.73 -6.07 -5.70
N CYS A 87 -7.38 -4.79 -5.52
CA CYS A 87 -6.56 -4.32 -4.39
C CYS A 87 -7.27 -4.41 -3.03
N ALA A 88 -8.60 -4.51 -3.00
CA ALA A 88 -9.34 -4.67 -1.76
C ALA A 88 -9.09 -6.04 -1.10
N ASP A 89 -8.81 -7.07 -1.90
CA ASP A 89 -8.63 -8.47 -1.49
C ASP A 89 -7.21 -8.99 -1.76
N LYS A 90 -6.49 -9.32 -0.68
CA LYS A 90 -5.12 -9.83 -0.74
C LYS A 90 -5.03 -11.19 -1.45
N VAL A 91 -6.06 -12.03 -1.31
CA VAL A 91 -6.09 -13.38 -1.90
C VAL A 91 -6.25 -13.29 -3.40
N GLU A 92 -7.17 -12.45 -3.89
CA GLU A 92 -7.33 -12.26 -5.34
C GLU A 92 -6.09 -11.60 -5.96
N THR A 93 -5.48 -10.62 -5.27
CA THR A 93 -4.21 -10.01 -5.71
C THR A 93 -3.08 -11.05 -5.85
N ILE A 94 -2.78 -11.80 -4.78
CA ILE A 94 -1.66 -12.76 -4.81
C ILE A 94 -1.92 -13.93 -5.76
N LYS A 95 -3.16 -14.40 -5.87
CA LYS A 95 -3.58 -15.44 -6.82
C LYS A 95 -3.40 -14.99 -8.26
N LEU A 96 -3.73 -13.74 -8.57
CA LEU A 96 -3.53 -13.18 -9.90
C LEU A 96 -2.04 -13.12 -10.26
N TRP A 97 -1.20 -12.66 -9.33
CA TRP A 97 0.26 -12.63 -9.51
C TRP A 97 0.87 -14.02 -9.67
N PHE A 98 0.50 -14.95 -8.80
CA PHE A 98 0.97 -16.34 -8.87
C PHE A 98 0.64 -16.99 -10.22
N LYS A 99 -0.60 -16.83 -10.71
CA LYS A 99 -1.03 -17.36 -12.02
C LYS A 99 -0.26 -16.77 -13.20
N ASN A 100 0.27 -15.55 -13.06
CA ASN A 100 1.05 -14.86 -14.09
C ASN A 100 2.57 -14.96 -13.87
N GLY A 101 3.01 -15.85 -12.95
CA GLY A 101 4.42 -16.14 -12.71
C GLY A 101 5.20 -14.97 -12.09
N VAL A 102 4.53 -14.10 -11.34
CA VAL A 102 5.18 -13.15 -10.41
C VAL A 102 5.60 -13.93 -9.18
N ASP A 103 6.79 -13.66 -8.66
CA ASP A 103 7.28 -14.36 -7.47
C ASP A 103 6.56 -13.85 -6.21
N THR A 104 5.85 -14.74 -5.53
CA THR A 104 5.04 -14.45 -4.34
C THR A 104 5.40 -15.43 -3.22
N PRO A 105 5.14 -15.10 -1.94
CA PRO A 105 5.22 -16.10 -0.87
C PRO A 105 4.27 -17.28 -1.16
N ARG A 106 4.66 -18.50 -0.80
CA ARG A 106 3.75 -19.64 -0.78
C ARG A 106 2.60 -19.38 0.17
N TRP A 107 1.46 -19.95 -0.18
CA TRP A 107 0.20 -19.46 0.34
C TRP A 107 -0.90 -20.51 0.39
N VAL A 108 -1.73 -20.48 1.44
CA VAL A 108 -2.94 -21.32 1.62
C VAL A 108 -4.14 -20.44 2.00
N TYR A 109 -5.25 -20.55 1.25
CA TYR A 109 -6.53 -19.91 1.60
C TYR A 109 -7.36 -20.82 2.49
N ILE A 110 -7.93 -20.26 3.56
CA ILE A 110 -8.71 -20.99 4.55
C ILE A 110 -10.14 -20.41 4.56
N PRO A 111 -11.08 -21.03 3.83
CA PRO A 111 -12.47 -20.59 3.80
C PRO A 111 -13.17 -20.98 5.11
N PHE A 112 -14.00 -20.09 5.65
CA PHE A 112 -14.88 -20.46 6.76
C PHE A 112 -15.92 -21.48 6.34
N THR A 113 -16.14 -22.48 7.18
CA THR A 113 -17.11 -23.56 6.95
C THR A 113 -18.50 -23.21 7.49
N SER A 114 -18.59 -22.29 8.47
CA SER A 114 -19.84 -21.82 9.06
C SER A 114 -19.78 -20.35 9.54
N SER A 115 -20.93 -19.80 9.93
CA SER A 115 -21.03 -18.50 10.61
C SER A 115 -20.30 -18.45 11.95
N ASP A 116 -20.13 -19.62 12.59
CA ASP A 116 -19.50 -19.78 13.90
C ASP A 116 -18.04 -20.25 13.80
N GLY A 117 -17.40 -20.06 12.63
CA GLY A 117 -16.00 -20.47 12.41
C GLY A 117 -15.87 -21.95 12.07
N PHE A 118 -14.77 -22.55 12.51
CA PHE A 118 -14.46 -23.98 12.29
C PHE A 118 -14.97 -24.86 13.42
N GLN A 119 -15.39 -26.07 13.07
CA GLN A 119 -15.68 -27.12 14.04
C GLN A 119 -14.38 -27.78 14.53
N GLU A 120 -14.38 -28.32 15.75
CA GLU A 120 -13.16 -28.89 16.37
C GLU A 120 -12.57 -30.06 15.55
N ASP A 121 -13.41 -30.83 14.86
CA ASP A 121 -13.00 -31.94 13.99
C ASP A 121 -12.42 -31.48 12.63
N GLU A 122 -12.62 -30.22 12.24
CA GLU A 122 -12.03 -29.62 11.02
C GLU A 122 -10.63 -29.05 11.27
N ILE A 123 -10.38 -28.57 12.50
CA ILE A 123 -9.21 -27.76 12.85
C ILE A 123 -7.89 -28.50 12.58
N GLU A 124 -7.79 -29.77 12.95
CA GLU A 124 -6.56 -30.56 12.75
C GLU A 124 -6.23 -30.71 11.26
N GLY A 125 -7.23 -31.00 10.42
CA GLY A 125 -7.02 -31.13 8.98
C GLY A 125 -6.68 -29.80 8.30
N ILE A 126 -7.26 -28.69 8.76
CA ILE A 126 -6.90 -27.35 8.30
C ILE A 126 -5.45 -27.01 8.72
N ALA A 127 -5.07 -27.33 9.96
CA ALA A 127 -3.72 -27.11 10.46
C ALA A 127 -2.68 -27.91 9.65
N ASP A 128 -2.95 -29.18 9.35
CA ASP A 128 -2.07 -30.03 8.54
C ASP A 128 -1.79 -29.45 7.15
N GLU A 129 -2.78 -28.80 6.52
CA GLU A 129 -2.58 -28.15 5.22
C GLU A 129 -1.73 -26.88 5.33
N ILE A 130 -2.01 -26.06 6.34
CA ILE A 130 -1.27 -24.80 6.59
C ILE A 130 0.19 -25.09 6.94
N GLU A 131 0.45 -26.13 7.73
CA GLU A 131 1.80 -26.52 8.17
C GLU A 131 2.75 -26.91 7.03
N LYS A 132 2.23 -27.25 5.86
CA LYS A 132 3.05 -27.47 4.65
C LYS A 132 3.80 -26.21 4.21
N LEU A 133 3.38 -25.03 4.68
CA LEU A 133 4.14 -23.78 4.53
C LEU A 133 5.42 -23.79 5.36
N GLY A 134 5.47 -24.56 6.45
CA GLY A 134 6.57 -24.58 7.42
C GLY A 134 6.50 -23.43 8.40
N TYR A 135 7.06 -23.64 9.60
CA TYR A 135 7.18 -22.62 10.64
C TYR A 135 8.51 -21.86 10.54
N PRO A 136 8.55 -20.57 10.91
CA PRO A 136 7.37 -19.74 11.19
C PRO A 136 6.52 -19.48 9.94
N LEU A 137 5.24 -19.19 10.13
CA LEU A 137 4.31 -18.76 9.08
C LEU A 137 3.55 -17.50 9.52
N VAL A 138 2.79 -16.90 8.60
CA VAL A 138 2.03 -15.69 8.86
C VAL A 138 0.56 -15.87 8.49
N VAL A 139 -0.34 -15.70 9.46
CA VAL A 139 -1.79 -15.65 9.24
C VAL A 139 -2.23 -14.20 9.06
N LYS A 140 -3.05 -13.94 8.05
CA LYS A 140 -3.50 -12.60 7.68
C LYS A 140 -4.98 -12.60 7.29
N PRO A 141 -5.70 -11.49 7.53
CA PRO A 141 -7.04 -11.33 6.99
C PRO A 141 -7.03 -11.16 5.47
N THR A 142 -8.10 -11.52 4.77
CA THR A 142 -8.23 -11.31 3.32
C THR A 142 -8.38 -9.83 2.99
N MET A 143 -9.16 -9.11 3.78
CA MET A 143 -9.33 -7.67 3.70
C MET A 143 -8.72 -6.96 4.91
N GLY A 144 -8.59 -5.64 4.78
CA GLY A 144 -7.93 -4.80 5.79
C GLY A 144 -6.65 -4.17 5.27
N SER A 145 -6.12 -3.25 6.06
CA SER A 145 -4.92 -2.47 5.77
C SER A 145 -4.18 -2.18 7.07
N TRP A 146 -2.94 -1.67 6.94
CA TRP A 146 -2.06 -1.27 8.04
C TRP A 146 -1.62 -2.40 8.99
N GLY A 147 -1.60 -3.65 8.53
CA GLY A 147 -1.06 -4.78 9.29
C GLY A 147 -1.93 -5.26 10.46
N ARG A 148 -3.17 -4.77 10.58
CA ARG A 148 -4.13 -5.27 11.58
C ARG A 148 -4.50 -6.72 11.25
N GLY A 149 -4.45 -7.60 12.25
CA GLY A 149 -4.76 -9.03 12.10
C GLY A 149 -3.65 -9.86 11.46
N VAL A 150 -2.45 -9.31 11.27
CA VAL A 150 -1.27 -10.06 10.80
C VAL A 150 -0.57 -10.68 12.00
N VAL A 151 -0.55 -12.01 12.07
CA VAL A 151 0.02 -12.78 13.18
C VAL A 151 1.13 -13.69 12.66
N LYS A 152 2.31 -13.60 13.27
CA LYS A 152 3.39 -14.58 13.06
C LYS A 152 3.11 -15.76 13.98
N VAL A 153 3.19 -16.96 13.42
CA VAL A 153 2.88 -18.23 14.10
C VAL A 153 4.15 -19.06 14.10
N GLU A 154 4.62 -19.45 15.28
CA GLU A 154 5.89 -20.14 15.49
C GLU A 154 5.73 -21.66 15.59
N CYS A 155 4.54 -22.15 15.96
CA CYS A 155 4.28 -23.58 16.13
C CYS A 155 2.80 -23.96 15.92
N ARG A 156 2.53 -25.27 15.94
CA ARG A 156 1.19 -25.85 15.80
C ARG A 156 0.21 -25.34 16.83
N ASP A 157 0.59 -25.32 18.10
CA ASP A 157 -0.33 -24.95 19.18
C ASP A 157 -0.86 -23.52 19.02
N GLU A 158 0.00 -22.59 18.59
CA GLU A 158 -0.40 -21.21 18.26
C GLU A 158 -1.37 -21.18 17.07
N LEU A 159 -1.10 -21.97 16.01
CA LEU A 159 -1.99 -22.08 14.86
C LEU A 159 -3.37 -22.59 15.27
N ILE A 160 -3.42 -23.66 16.05
CA ILE A 160 -4.66 -24.26 16.56
C ILE A 160 -5.46 -23.25 17.38
N GLY A 161 -4.78 -22.47 18.24
CA GLY A 161 -5.41 -21.37 18.99
C GLY A 161 -6.08 -20.35 18.07
N ILE A 162 -5.37 -19.90 17.03
CA ILE A 162 -5.91 -18.98 16.03
C ILE A 162 -7.12 -19.58 15.29
N LEU A 163 -7.04 -20.85 14.89
CA LEU A 163 -8.15 -21.54 14.21
C LEU A 163 -9.40 -21.63 15.10
N ARG A 164 -9.24 -21.97 16.39
CA ARG A 164 -10.35 -22.04 17.36
C ARG A 164 -11.06 -20.71 17.55
N GLU A 165 -10.34 -19.59 17.47
CA GLU A 165 -10.89 -18.24 17.62
C GLU A 165 -11.37 -17.60 16.31
N ALA A 166 -10.99 -18.16 15.16
CA ALA A 166 -11.29 -17.57 13.86
C ALA A 166 -12.79 -17.60 13.55
N ARG A 167 -13.38 -16.41 13.33
CA ARG A 167 -14.80 -16.25 13.00
C ARG A 167 -14.98 -15.30 11.81
N PRO A 168 -16.05 -15.48 11.00
CA PRO A 168 -16.45 -14.49 10.01
C PRO A 168 -16.57 -13.08 10.63
N SER A 169 -16.01 -12.09 9.95
CA SER A 169 -16.02 -10.70 10.40
C SER A 169 -16.09 -9.75 9.21
N SER A 170 -16.22 -8.45 9.45
CA SER A 170 -16.23 -7.44 8.37
C SER A 170 -14.95 -7.39 7.53
N VAL A 171 -13.82 -7.86 8.07
CA VAL A 171 -12.53 -7.92 7.36
C VAL A 171 -12.19 -9.32 6.85
N ASN A 172 -12.83 -10.36 7.40
CA ASN A 172 -12.72 -11.75 6.97
C ASN A 172 -14.13 -12.34 6.80
N PRO A 173 -14.92 -11.89 5.82
CA PRO A 173 -16.31 -12.34 5.72
C PRO A 173 -16.38 -13.81 5.27
N THR A 174 -15.44 -14.26 4.44
CA THR A 174 -15.46 -15.58 3.79
C THR A 174 -14.35 -16.52 4.26
N GLY A 175 -13.32 -15.99 4.90
CA GLY A 175 -12.16 -16.75 5.33
C GLY A 175 -10.99 -15.84 5.66
N PHE A 176 -9.85 -16.45 5.93
CA PHE A 176 -8.55 -15.78 6.06
C PHE A 176 -7.51 -16.60 5.31
N PHE A 177 -6.26 -16.21 5.44
CA PHE A 177 -5.24 -16.66 4.52
C PHE A 177 -3.86 -16.74 5.21
N ALA A 178 -3.11 -17.81 4.96
CA ALA A 178 -1.81 -18.10 5.57
C ALA A 178 -0.68 -18.07 4.52
N GLN A 179 0.49 -17.53 4.90
CA GLN A 179 1.69 -17.44 4.08
C GLN A 179 2.89 -18.04 4.77
N GLU A 180 3.84 -18.56 3.98
CA GLU A 180 5.17 -18.78 4.50
C GLU A 180 5.77 -17.47 5.02
N TYR A 181 6.55 -17.55 6.09
CA TYR A 181 7.28 -16.41 6.58
C TYR A 181 8.47 -16.11 5.65
N ILE A 182 8.59 -14.86 5.21
CA ILE A 182 9.75 -14.39 4.45
C ILE A 182 10.72 -13.71 5.43
N GLU A 183 11.95 -14.22 5.47
CA GLU A 183 13.05 -13.61 6.21
C GLU A 183 13.49 -12.34 5.49
N LYS A 184 13.09 -11.19 6.02
CA LYS A 184 13.40 -9.88 5.44
C LYS A 184 14.68 -9.31 6.05
N PRO A 185 15.45 -8.50 5.30
CA PRO A 185 16.67 -7.86 5.79
C PRO A 185 16.38 -6.62 6.66
N GLY A 186 15.39 -6.68 7.53
CA GLY A 186 14.97 -5.55 8.37
C GLY A 186 14.15 -4.47 7.66
N PHE A 187 13.77 -4.66 6.40
CA PHE A 187 12.87 -3.75 5.68
C PHE A 187 11.98 -4.47 4.67
N ASP A 188 10.90 -3.82 4.29
CA ASP A 188 10.14 -4.17 3.09
C ASP A 188 10.17 -3.03 2.07
N LEU A 189 9.59 -3.24 0.90
CA LEU A 189 9.50 -2.27 -0.18
C LEU A 189 8.06 -1.85 -0.41
N ARG A 190 7.89 -0.56 -0.75
CA ARG A 190 6.69 -0.03 -1.37
C ARG A 190 7.07 0.70 -2.64
N ILE A 191 6.55 0.24 -3.78
CA ILE A 191 6.84 0.80 -5.10
C ILE A 191 5.54 1.27 -5.73
N LEU A 192 5.50 2.53 -6.15
CA LEU A 192 4.36 3.10 -6.85
C LEU A 192 4.55 2.90 -8.34
N VAL A 193 3.54 2.33 -8.99
CA VAL A 193 3.48 2.18 -10.45
C VAL A 193 2.26 2.93 -10.97
N GLY A 194 2.38 3.47 -12.18
CA GLY A 194 1.33 4.26 -12.78
C GLY A 194 1.20 4.01 -14.28
N LEU A 195 -0.03 4.10 -14.75
CA LEU A 195 -0.43 4.05 -16.15
C LEU A 195 -1.20 5.34 -16.46
N ARG A 196 -0.81 6.05 -17.51
CA ARG A 196 -1.56 7.20 -18.06
C ARG A 196 -2.28 6.77 -19.34
N PRO A 197 -3.33 7.52 -19.75
CA PRO A 197 -3.95 7.30 -21.05
C PRO A 197 -2.91 7.27 -22.17
N ASP A 198 -3.00 6.25 -23.03
CA ASP A 198 -2.16 6.06 -24.20
C ASP A 198 -0.63 6.01 -23.90
N SER A 199 -0.26 5.63 -22.68
CA SER A 199 1.13 5.38 -22.26
C SER A 199 1.37 3.91 -21.90
N CYS A 200 2.63 3.56 -21.65
CA CYS A 200 2.97 2.33 -20.94
C CYS A 200 2.88 2.52 -19.43
N ILE A 201 2.82 1.40 -18.70
CA ILE A 201 3.05 1.40 -17.26
C ILE A 201 4.48 1.83 -16.97
N LYS A 202 4.68 2.52 -15.85
CA LYS A 202 6.01 2.87 -15.36
C LYS A 202 6.07 2.85 -13.84
N VAL A 203 7.25 2.54 -13.30
CA VAL A 203 7.54 2.86 -11.91
C VAL A 203 7.63 4.38 -11.73
N LEU A 204 6.93 4.91 -10.74
CA LEU A 204 6.91 6.33 -10.41
C LEU A 204 7.93 6.67 -9.33
N CYS A 205 7.93 5.88 -8.26
CA CYS A 205 8.87 6.00 -7.15
C CYS A 205 8.80 4.79 -6.23
N GLY A 206 9.70 4.70 -5.25
CA GLY A 206 9.67 3.64 -4.25
C GLY A 206 10.38 4.03 -2.97
N ILE A 207 10.00 3.36 -1.89
CA ILE A 207 10.65 3.48 -0.58
C ILE A 207 10.89 2.09 0.01
N ALA A 208 11.98 1.95 0.76
CA ALA A 208 12.12 0.92 1.78
C ALA A 208 11.47 1.42 3.07
N ARG A 209 10.81 0.53 3.82
CA ARG A 209 10.31 0.82 5.17
C ARG A 209 11.07 -0.05 6.15
N ILE A 210 12.00 0.56 6.88
CA ILE A 210 12.94 -0.14 7.77
C ILE A 210 12.29 -0.35 9.13
N SER A 211 12.28 -1.57 9.63
CA SER A 211 11.84 -1.90 10.99
C SER A 211 12.75 -1.20 12.02
N PRO A 212 12.19 -0.60 13.08
CA PRO A 212 12.98 0.12 14.06
C PRO A 212 13.82 -0.80 14.97
N SER A 213 13.49 -2.09 15.05
CA SER A 213 14.24 -3.08 15.82
C SER A 213 14.12 -4.49 15.20
N PRO A 214 15.03 -5.42 15.53
CA PRO A 214 15.00 -6.80 15.04
C PRO A 214 13.76 -7.61 15.48
N GLU A 215 13.17 -7.26 16.62
CA GLU A 215 12.01 -7.98 17.19
C GLU A 215 10.70 -7.65 16.48
N GLU A 216 10.63 -6.50 15.80
CA GLU A 216 9.44 -6.07 15.07
C GLU A 216 9.52 -6.50 13.60
N PHE A 217 8.88 -7.63 13.29
CA PHE A 217 8.84 -8.15 11.91
C PHE A 217 7.97 -7.31 10.97
N ARG A 218 7.07 -6.45 11.49
CA ARG A 218 6.19 -5.59 10.67
C ARG A 218 6.87 -4.25 10.42
N THR A 219 6.97 -3.92 9.15
CA THR A 219 7.74 -2.79 8.61
C THR A 219 6.88 -1.55 8.29
N ASN A 220 5.59 -1.59 8.63
CA ASN A 220 4.65 -0.51 8.27
C ASN A 220 5.09 0.84 8.88
N THR A 221 5.02 1.93 8.11
CA THR A 221 5.34 3.28 8.59
C THR A 221 4.46 3.72 9.76
N HIS A 222 3.20 3.29 9.80
CA HIS A 222 2.29 3.52 10.94
C HIS A 222 2.73 2.80 12.22
N LEU A 223 3.56 1.77 12.11
CA LEU A 223 4.17 1.04 13.23
C LEU A 223 5.59 1.56 13.56
N GLY A 224 5.99 2.70 12.99
CA GLY A 224 7.31 3.27 13.21
C GLY A 224 8.38 2.78 12.24
N GLY A 225 8.00 2.28 11.07
CA GLY A 225 8.94 2.05 9.97
C GLY A 225 9.63 3.35 9.52
N ILE A 226 10.95 3.34 9.34
CA ILE A 226 11.73 4.48 8.88
C ILE A 226 11.74 4.46 7.34
N PRO A 227 11.22 5.51 6.66
CA PRO A 227 11.16 5.53 5.21
C PRO A 227 12.49 5.98 4.60
N LEU A 228 13.00 5.19 3.67
CA LEU A 228 14.17 5.52 2.86
C LEU A 228 13.82 5.40 1.37
N GLY A 229 14.15 6.42 0.58
CA GLY A 229 13.91 6.43 -0.87
C GLY A 229 14.77 5.41 -1.60
N LEU A 230 14.20 4.71 -2.57
CA LEU A 230 14.93 3.74 -3.39
C LEU A 230 15.60 4.42 -4.59
N LYS A 231 16.85 4.03 -4.89
CA LYS A 231 17.54 4.37 -6.13
C LYS A 231 17.11 3.46 -7.28
N LEU A 232 15.89 3.66 -7.75
CA LEU A 232 15.27 2.80 -8.77
C LEU A 232 16.01 2.85 -10.11
N ASN A 233 16.67 3.97 -10.43
CA ASN A 233 17.51 4.14 -11.62
C ASN A 233 18.80 3.29 -11.60
N GLU A 234 19.13 2.68 -10.46
CA GLU A 234 20.30 1.81 -10.29
C GLU A 234 19.87 0.34 -10.17
N ASN A 235 18.58 0.00 -10.29
CA ASN A 235 18.08 -1.37 -10.12
C ASN A 235 17.01 -1.74 -11.16
N ASP A 236 17.46 -1.95 -12.40
CA ASP A 236 16.57 -2.33 -13.52
C ASP A 236 15.79 -3.62 -13.25
N ARG A 237 16.37 -4.58 -12.50
CA ARG A 237 15.68 -5.82 -12.13
C ARG A 237 14.42 -5.51 -11.31
N LEU A 238 14.55 -4.72 -10.25
CA LEU A 238 13.43 -4.34 -9.39
C LEU A 238 12.39 -3.52 -10.15
N VAL A 239 12.83 -2.61 -11.03
CA VAL A 239 11.92 -1.81 -11.87
C VAL A 239 11.11 -2.72 -12.80
N ASN A 240 11.78 -3.60 -13.55
CA ASN A 240 11.11 -4.52 -14.48
C ASN A 240 10.13 -5.47 -13.76
N GLU A 241 10.49 -5.98 -12.58
CA GLU A 241 9.60 -6.80 -11.77
C GLU A 241 8.39 -6.01 -11.27
N ALA A 242 8.59 -4.77 -10.82
CA ALA A 242 7.51 -3.90 -10.36
C ALA A 242 6.56 -3.50 -11.49
N GLU A 243 7.08 -3.17 -12.67
CA GLU A 243 6.28 -2.86 -13.85
C GLU A 243 5.48 -4.07 -14.30
N ARG A 244 6.08 -5.27 -14.33
CA ARG A 244 5.37 -6.51 -14.63
C ARG A 244 4.26 -6.80 -13.61
N ALA A 245 4.55 -6.67 -12.31
CA ALA A 245 3.57 -6.87 -11.26
C ALA A 245 2.42 -5.85 -11.37
N GLY A 246 2.75 -4.59 -11.68
CA GLY A 246 1.79 -3.52 -11.91
C GLY A 246 0.92 -3.72 -13.15
N ASP A 247 1.50 -4.18 -14.25
CA ASP A 247 0.80 -4.42 -15.52
C ASP A 247 -0.30 -5.47 -15.34
N ILE A 248 0.00 -6.52 -14.56
CA ILE A 248 -0.99 -7.55 -14.21
C ILE A 248 -2.17 -6.96 -13.42
N ILE A 249 -1.91 -6.06 -12.46
CA ILE A 249 -2.96 -5.40 -11.66
C ILE A 249 -3.79 -4.43 -12.52
N LEU A 250 -3.13 -3.70 -13.42
CA LEU A 250 -3.75 -2.71 -14.30
C LEU A 250 -4.17 -3.31 -15.66
N ASN A 251 -4.19 -4.63 -15.79
CA ASN A 251 -4.43 -5.27 -17.08
C ASN A 251 -5.78 -4.86 -17.68
N GLY A 252 -5.75 -4.39 -18.93
CA GLY A 252 -6.92 -3.85 -19.64
C GLY A 252 -7.45 -2.53 -19.09
N CYS A 253 -6.72 -1.84 -18.20
CA CYS A 253 -6.97 -0.43 -17.87
C CYS A 253 -6.34 0.47 -18.92
N ARG A 254 -6.84 1.70 -19.02
CA ARG A 254 -6.16 2.78 -19.76
C ARG A 254 -5.43 3.76 -18.84
N TRP A 255 -5.71 3.73 -17.54
CA TRP A 255 -5.05 4.55 -16.52
C TRP A 255 -5.13 3.86 -15.16
N GLY A 256 -4.29 4.29 -14.24
CA GLY A 256 -4.33 3.87 -12.84
C GLY A 256 -3.02 4.17 -12.13
N ILE A 257 -3.07 4.13 -10.80
CA ILE A 257 -1.90 4.30 -9.93
C ILE A 257 -2.07 3.38 -8.72
N VAL A 258 -1.12 2.49 -8.50
CA VAL A 258 -1.16 1.52 -7.39
C VAL A 258 0.16 1.48 -6.65
N ALA A 259 0.11 1.19 -5.35
CA ALA A 259 1.27 0.87 -4.54
C ALA A 259 1.42 -0.64 -4.44
N LEU A 260 2.59 -1.15 -4.80
CA LEU A 260 2.97 -2.55 -4.72
C LEU A 260 3.89 -2.73 -3.51
N ASP A 261 3.49 -3.59 -2.59
CA ASP A 261 4.28 -3.94 -1.41
C ASP A 261 4.98 -5.30 -1.66
N ALA A 262 6.29 -5.32 -1.39
CA ALA A 262 7.15 -6.46 -1.65
C ALA A 262 8.13 -6.71 -0.50
N MET A 263 8.54 -7.96 -0.34
CA MET A 263 9.49 -8.39 0.68
C MET A 263 10.76 -8.91 0.01
N PRO A 264 11.93 -8.29 0.25
CA PRO A 264 13.20 -8.90 -0.10
C PRO A 264 13.40 -10.17 0.74
N ASP A 265 13.62 -11.30 0.08
CA ASP A 265 13.99 -12.56 0.72
C ASP A 265 15.49 -12.55 0.96
N ALA A 266 15.87 -12.42 2.23
CA ALA A 266 17.24 -12.32 2.71
C ALA A 266 17.78 -13.63 3.30
N LYS A 267 17.13 -14.76 3.00
CA LYS A 267 17.60 -16.06 3.48
C LYS A 267 19.06 -16.30 3.10
N GLY A 268 19.92 -16.43 4.11
CA GLY A 268 21.36 -16.65 3.94
C GLY A 268 22.18 -15.39 3.64
N ILE A 269 21.59 -14.20 3.78
CA ILE A 269 22.27 -12.91 3.64
C ILE A 269 22.47 -12.32 5.03
N ASP A 270 23.67 -11.83 5.34
CA ASP A 270 23.91 -11.07 6.56
C ASP A 270 23.43 -9.62 6.38
N TYR A 271 22.42 -9.25 7.15
CA TYR A 271 21.84 -7.91 7.19
C TYR A 271 21.96 -7.27 8.58
N SER A 272 22.80 -7.82 9.47
CA SER A 272 23.03 -7.27 10.81
C SER A 272 23.45 -5.79 10.79
N ILE A 273 24.21 -5.41 9.77
CA ILE A 273 24.64 -4.04 9.49
C ILE A 273 23.47 -3.04 9.40
N VAL A 274 22.27 -3.47 8.97
CA VAL A 274 21.07 -2.62 8.94
C VAL A 274 20.72 -2.15 10.36
N TYR A 275 20.79 -3.05 11.34
CA TYR A 275 20.45 -2.73 12.72
C TYR A 275 21.56 -1.96 13.46
N GLU A 276 22.80 -2.03 13.00
CA GLU A 276 23.88 -1.16 13.52
C GLU A 276 23.58 0.31 13.26
N TYR A 277 23.01 0.63 12.09
CA TYR A 277 22.73 2.01 11.67
C TYR A 277 21.28 2.46 11.91
N VAL A 278 20.33 1.53 12.12
CA VAL A 278 18.91 1.89 12.28
C VAL A 278 18.65 2.82 13.47
N THR A 279 19.41 2.64 14.56
CA THR A 279 19.25 3.45 15.77
C THR A 279 19.56 4.92 15.48
N GLU A 280 20.65 5.19 14.78
CA GLU A 280 21.04 6.55 14.41
C GLU A 280 20.08 7.15 13.37
N CYS A 281 19.67 6.38 12.36
CA CYS A 281 18.61 6.77 11.44
C CYS A 281 17.32 7.17 12.18
N SER A 282 16.94 6.38 13.20
CA SER A 282 15.74 6.60 14.01
C SER A 282 15.81 7.92 14.78
N ILE A 283 16.97 8.23 15.38
CA ILE A 283 17.19 9.48 16.12
C ILE A 283 16.99 10.70 15.21
N LEU A 284 17.55 10.68 14.00
CA LEU A 284 17.36 11.79 13.05
C LEU A 284 15.92 11.86 12.54
N PHE A 285 15.33 10.71 12.19
CA PHE A 285 13.96 10.65 11.71
C PHE A 285 12.95 11.07 12.79
N GLN A 286 13.31 11.01 14.07
CA GLN A 286 12.45 11.46 15.15
C GLN A 286 12.13 12.95 15.08
N GLN A 287 12.98 13.77 14.47
CA GLN A 287 12.67 15.19 14.20
C GLN A 287 11.48 15.32 13.24
N VAL A 288 11.45 14.50 12.19
CA VAL A 288 10.34 14.43 11.22
C VAL A 288 9.06 13.98 11.94
N ARG A 289 9.14 12.93 12.77
CA ARG A 289 7.97 12.43 13.51
C ARG A 289 7.38 13.47 14.45
N ARG A 290 8.21 14.24 15.16
CA ARG A 290 7.76 15.32 16.04
C ARG A 290 6.97 16.38 15.29
N ILE A 291 7.43 16.80 14.11
CA ILE A 291 6.71 17.76 13.28
C ILE A 291 5.31 17.22 12.94
N VAL A 292 5.19 15.95 12.54
CA VAL A 292 3.89 15.35 12.21
C VAL A 292 2.98 15.28 13.44
N GLU A 293 3.49 14.84 14.60
CA GLU A 293 2.74 14.72 15.86
C GLU A 293 2.23 16.09 16.35
N GLU A 294 3.11 17.08 16.43
CA GLU A 294 2.81 18.44 16.89
C GLU A 294 1.79 19.15 15.98
N ASN A 295 1.73 18.77 14.70
CA ASN A 295 0.86 19.39 13.71
C ASN A 295 -0.35 18.52 13.32
N ARG A 296 -0.61 17.41 14.01
CA ARG A 296 -1.69 16.46 13.68
C ARG A 296 -3.09 17.09 13.60
N GLN A 297 -3.33 18.18 14.33
CA GLN A 297 -4.60 18.92 14.35
C GLN A 297 -4.61 20.16 13.44
N ARG A 298 -3.47 20.47 12.79
CA ARG A 298 -3.31 21.63 11.92
C ARG A 298 -3.44 21.21 10.47
N ARG A 299 -3.93 22.13 9.63
CA ARG A 299 -4.03 21.90 8.17
C ARG A 299 -2.65 21.62 7.58
N TYR A 300 -2.52 20.52 6.84
CA TYR A 300 -1.26 20.07 6.24
C TYR A 300 -0.52 21.16 5.47
N ARG A 301 -1.24 21.96 4.65
CA ARG A 301 -0.66 23.08 3.89
C ARG A 301 0.11 24.11 4.72
N VAL A 302 -0.16 24.24 6.02
CA VAL A 302 0.49 25.22 6.92
C VAL A 302 1.88 24.76 7.35
N TRP A 303 2.13 23.46 7.40
CA TRP A 303 3.38 22.88 7.93
C TRP A 303 4.09 21.97 6.94
N LYS A 304 3.55 21.78 5.73
CA LYS A 304 4.16 21.05 4.63
C LYS A 304 5.62 21.46 4.36
N ASN A 305 5.90 22.76 4.25
CA ASN A 305 7.26 23.22 3.94
C ASN A 305 8.26 22.88 5.06
N ILE A 306 7.81 22.96 6.33
CA ILE A 306 8.63 22.58 7.50
C ILE A 306 8.95 21.08 7.46
N LEU A 307 7.96 20.26 7.07
CA LEU A 307 8.14 18.83 6.87
C LEU A 307 9.15 18.53 5.74
N GLU A 308 9.04 19.22 4.60
CA GLU A 308 9.95 19.07 3.47
C GLU A 308 11.39 19.42 3.83
N GLU A 309 11.60 20.53 4.54
CA GLU A 309 12.92 20.92 5.04
C GLU A 309 13.51 19.89 6.00
N ALA A 310 12.69 19.33 6.90
CA ALA A 310 13.13 18.30 7.83
C ALA A 310 13.53 17.00 7.10
N PHE A 311 12.76 16.58 6.10
CA PHE A 311 13.14 15.46 5.24
C PHE A 311 14.40 15.76 4.43
N SER A 312 14.56 16.97 3.91
CA SER A 312 15.78 17.35 3.19
C SER A 312 17.01 17.24 4.10
N ARG A 313 16.94 17.69 5.35
CA ARG A 313 18.02 17.51 6.32
C ARG A 313 18.29 16.04 6.63
N TYR A 314 17.24 15.24 6.79
CA TYR A 314 17.36 13.81 7.03
C TYR A 314 18.05 13.09 5.85
N LYS A 315 17.61 13.35 4.62
CA LYS A 315 18.18 12.74 3.40
C LYS A 315 19.62 13.14 3.14
N SER A 316 20.00 14.37 3.50
CA SER A 316 21.38 14.84 3.34
C SER A 316 22.33 14.39 4.45
N SER A 317 21.84 13.64 5.45
CA SER A 317 22.70 13.12 6.51
C SER A 317 23.59 11.97 6.01
N GLU A 318 24.82 11.89 6.53
CA GLU A 318 25.76 10.82 6.17
C GLU A 318 25.17 9.43 6.45
N ILE A 319 24.49 9.30 7.59
CA ILE A 319 23.84 8.06 8.00
C ILE A 319 22.73 7.62 7.05
N TYR A 320 21.95 8.55 6.50
CA TYR A 320 20.93 8.22 5.50
C TYR A 320 21.56 7.69 4.21
N MET A 321 22.58 8.40 3.69
CA MET A 321 23.26 7.99 2.46
C MET A 321 23.98 6.64 2.63
N ARG A 322 24.54 6.38 3.82
CA ARG A 322 25.15 5.09 4.14
C ARG A 322 24.11 3.97 4.20
N MET A 323 22.98 4.20 4.87
CA MET A 323 21.87 3.24 4.93
C MET A 323 21.30 2.97 3.52
N GLU A 324 21.18 4.00 2.68
CA GLU A 324 20.73 3.85 1.28
C GLU A 324 21.65 2.93 0.47
N GLY A 325 22.98 3.07 0.64
CA GLY A 325 23.95 2.17 0.01
C GLY A 325 23.85 0.73 0.51
N ILE A 326 23.75 0.52 1.82
CA ILE A 326 23.58 -0.82 2.43
C ILE A 326 22.33 -1.52 1.89
N LEU A 327 21.20 -0.80 1.87
CA LEU A 327 19.93 -1.33 1.37
C LEU A 327 20.03 -1.69 -0.12
N HIS A 328 20.74 -0.90 -0.91
CA HIS A 328 20.97 -1.18 -2.32
C HIS A 328 21.75 -2.48 -2.52
N GLU A 329 22.89 -2.66 -1.82
CA GLU A 329 23.72 -3.87 -1.91
C GLU A 329 22.96 -5.14 -1.48
N ILE A 330 22.20 -5.05 -0.38
CA ILE A 330 21.34 -6.15 0.09
C ILE A 330 20.30 -6.50 -0.97
N LEU A 331 19.64 -5.49 -1.55
CA LEU A 331 18.60 -5.70 -2.55
C LEU A 331 19.10 -6.40 -3.80
N GLU A 332 20.33 -6.15 -4.25
CA GLU A 332 20.93 -6.85 -5.40
C GLU A 332 21.00 -8.37 -5.17
N SER A 333 21.25 -8.77 -3.92
CA SER A 333 21.40 -10.17 -3.51
C SER A 333 20.08 -10.86 -3.16
N CYS A 334 19.01 -10.11 -2.89
CA CYS A 334 17.70 -10.66 -2.55
C CYS A 334 16.87 -11.05 -3.78
N LYS A 335 16.03 -12.09 -3.63
CA LYS A 335 14.85 -12.25 -4.48
C LYS A 335 13.70 -11.40 -3.93
N ILE A 336 12.81 -10.93 -4.79
CA ILE A 336 11.69 -10.07 -4.38
C ILE A 336 10.40 -10.88 -4.40
N LYS A 337 9.72 -10.91 -3.25
CA LYS A 337 8.42 -11.56 -3.07
C LYS A 337 7.32 -10.50 -3.00
N TRP A 338 6.51 -10.42 -4.05
CA TRP A 338 5.36 -9.51 -4.12
C TRP A 338 4.18 -10.09 -3.33
N HIS A 339 3.52 -9.28 -2.50
CA HIS A 339 2.50 -9.84 -1.60
C HIS A 339 1.26 -8.97 -1.39
N GLU A 340 1.28 -7.68 -1.73
CA GLU A 340 0.09 -6.84 -1.64
C GLU A 340 0.10 -5.70 -2.67
N ALA A 341 -1.06 -5.37 -3.22
CA ALA A 341 -1.27 -4.19 -4.07
C ALA A 341 -2.35 -3.31 -3.45
N ASN A 342 -2.16 -1.99 -3.47
CA ASN A 342 -3.05 -1.02 -2.85
C ASN A 342 -3.41 0.08 -3.85
N SER A 343 -4.70 0.27 -4.10
CA SER A 343 -5.24 1.39 -4.89
C SER A 343 -5.21 2.72 -4.10
N ARG A 344 -5.34 2.64 -2.77
CA ARG A 344 -5.15 3.77 -1.83
C ARG A 344 -3.93 3.52 -0.95
N PHE A 345 -3.01 4.48 -0.98
CA PHE A 345 -1.75 4.44 -0.25
C PHE A 345 -1.45 5.82 0.33
N ASP A 346 -0.71 5.82 1.44
CA ASP A 346 -0.24 7.04 2.08
C ASP A 346 1.05 7.51 1.39
N TYR A 347 1.16 8.79 1.08
CA TYR A 347 2.33 9.32 0.38
C TYR A 347 2.79 10.71 0.81
N ALA A 348 1.92 11.62 1.20
CA ALA A 348 2.24 13.04 1.42
C ALA A 348 3.30 13.25 2.51
N VAL A 349 3.33 12.39 3.54
CA VAL A 349 4.30 12.49 4.63
C VAL A 349 5.59 11.75 4.31
N ASN A 350 5.54 10.45 4.03
CA ASN A 350 6.74 9.62 3.90
C ASN A 350 7.16 9.41 2.46
N THR A 351 6.33 8.72 1.65
CA THR A 351 6.68 8.31 0.29
C THR A 351 7.14 9.48 -0.58
N ARG A 352 6.41 10.59 -0.55
CA ARG A 352 6.71 11.80 -1.32
C ARG A 352 8.05 12.41 -0.95
N ASN A 353 8.28 12.61 0.35
CA ASN A 353 9.48 13.30 0.81
C ASN A 353 10.73 12.40 0.77
N ALA A 354 10.59 11.10 1.06
CA ALA A 354 11.68 10.14 0.98
C ALA A 354 12.09 9.89 -0.49
N SER A 355 11.14 9.62 -1.38
CA SER A 355 11.45 9.36 -2.79
C SER A 355 11.70 10.61 -3.64
N GLY A 356 11.19 11.78 -3.22
CA GLY A 356 11.27 13.03 -3.99
C GLY A 356 10.23 13.14 -5.11
N PHE A 357 9.34 12.16 -5.27
CA PHE A 357 8.25 12.20 -6.25
C PHE A 357 6.92 12.49 -5.57
N ASN A 358 6.09 13.39 -6.13
CA ASN A 358 4.76 13.69 -5.59
C ASN A 358 3.65 12.95 -6.37
N PRO A 359 3.03 11.88 -5.83
CA PRO A 359 1.96 11.17 -6.53
C PRO A 359 0.76 12.01 -6.94
N ALA A 360 0.49 13.14 -6.27
CA ALA A 360 -0.58 14.04 -6.67
C ALA A 360 -0.40 14.60 -8.08
N THR A 361 0.84 14.81 -8.54
CA THR A 361 1.10 15.26 -9.91
C THR A 361 0.64 14.21 -10.92
N PHE A 362 0.80 12.92 -10.61
CA PHE A 362 0.37 11.82 -11.47
C PHE A 362 -1.16 11.71 -11.56
N TYR A 363 -1.88 11.98 -10.47
CA TYR A 363 -3.34 12.09 -10.50
C TYR A 363 -3.79 13.20 -11.46
N ILE A 364 -3.20 14.39 -11.34
CA ILE A 364 -3.55 15.53 -12.21
C ILE A 364 -3.13 15.29 -13.67
N ASP A 365 -1.99 14.64 -13.89
CA ASP A 365 -1.54 14.24 -15.22
C ASP A 365 -2.55 13.30 -15.91
N ILE A 366 -3.13 12.32 -15.20
CA ILE A 366 -4.21 11.48 -15.73
C ILE A 366 -5.44 12.34 -16.09
N ALA A 367 -5.82 13.28 -15.22
CA ALA A 367 -6.96 14.15 -15.48
C ALA A 367 -6.75 15.08 -16.68
N GLU A 368 -5.53 15.58 -16.88
CA GLU A 368 -5.17 16.37 -18.06
C GLU A 368 -5.27 15.56 -19.34
N ASP A 369 -4.79 14.31 -19.34
CA ASP A 369 -4.85 13.45 -20.52
C ASP A 369 -6.26 13.01 -20.86
N LEU A 370 -7.11 12.74 -19.86
CA LEU A 370 -8.53 12.40 -20.07
C LEU A 370 -9.37 13.58 -20.54
N ALA A 371 -8.88 14.80 -20.35
CA ALA A 371 -9.56 16.01 -20.74
C ALA A 371 -9.18 16.52 -22.15
N ARG A 372 -8.16 15.93 -22.77
CA ARG A 372 -7.78 16.16 -24.16
C ARG A 372 -8.60 15.26 -25.08
#